data_AF-A0A0L0C4Y6-F1
#
_entry.id   AF-A0A0L0C4Y6-F1
#
_cell.length_a   1.000
_cell.length_b   1.000
_cell.length_c   1.000
_cell.angle_alpha   90.00
_cell.angle_beta   90.00
_cell.angle_gamma   90.00
#
_symmetry.space_group_name_H-M   'P 1'
#
loop_
_entity.id
_entity.type
_entity.pdbx_description
1 polymer ?
#
loop_
_entity_poly.entity_id
_entity_poly.type
_entity_poly.pdbx_seq_one_letter_code
_entity_poly.pdbx_strand_id
1 'polypeptide(L)'
;MFNIFVSQQNNIKLEFCVQVLCNTGGLNHIPLRHLPTNVEHLSLTKNHFHVIKPDSFAGLRALKKLSLDGNNITKIKQFAFRGLPRLKELSIQYTPLQVVTSFAFAGLQNLSTILLSHNQIATIEAYAFAGTSNVKLILLTNNPLLRIESFAFSSLTQVGHLLLPAGIRTVESDAFSGMYTVGLLKLAYMDLEHIRPYTFRGLSNVLLLTIQESDLGVISSEAFAGLTQVDTLQLLNNKIDIIEALDFNETSAIKYLKLHGNHFLQTPEPDAICLDGVDNLELNDNYFPCGCHLQNLLDSAFVSKTPNSTQKLLERNYCISPIELNGRLIAEVNIETMAPCQEHLMQGNLGSTANNLKLHYLCFIGIFLWLKCLPATTLL
;
A
#
# COMPACT_ATOMS: atom_id res chain seq x y z
N MET A 1 14.79 -45.28 9.88
CA MET A 1 13.66 -45.94 9.18
C MET A 1 12.46 -45.02 9.38
N PHE A 2 12.14 -44.18 8.39
CA PHE A 2 11.14 -43.11 8.53
C PHE A 2 9.77 -43.63 8.10
N ASN A 3 8.83 -43.74 9.04
CA ASN A 3 7.44 -44.02 8.71
C ASN A 3 6.78 -42.74 8.20
N ILE A 4 6.67 -42.61 6.88
CA ILE A 4 5.69 -41.73 6.26
C ILE A 4 4.33 -42.32 6.64
N PHE A 5 3.59 -41.65 7.53
CA PHE A 5 2.20 -42.02 7.81
C PHE A 5 1.36 -41.68 6.58
N VAL A 6 1.29 -42.63 5.65
CA VAL A 6 0.17 -42.72 4.72
C VAL A 6 -1.01 -43.17 5.58
N SER A 7 -2.07 -42.36 5.63
CA SER A 7 -3.34 -42.74 6.26
C SER A 7 -3.80 -44.08 5.68
N GLN A 8 -3.61 -45.18 6.43
CA GLN A 8 -4.14 -46.49 6.11
C GLN A 8 -5.50 -46.64 6.77
N GLN A 9 -6.55 -46.38 6.00
CA GLN A 9 -7.86 -46.97 6.25
C GLN A 9 -8.02 -48.19 5.34
N ASN A 10 -8.50 -49.27 5.93
CA ASN A 10 -8.52 -50.65 5.44
C ASN A 10 -9.03 -50.85 3.99
N ASN A 11 -8.31 -51.71 3.25
CA ASN A 11 -8.81 -52.62 2.20
C ASN A 11 -9.51 -52.07 0.94
N ILE A 12 -8.93 -51.07 0.27
CA ILE A 12 -9.23 -50.75 -1.15
C ILE A 12 -7.91 -50.33 -1.87
N LYS A 13 -7.76 -50.71 -3.14
CA LYS A 13 -6.66 -50.39 -4.08
C LYS A 13 -5.92 -49.07 -3.77
N LEU A 14 -4.58 -49.13 -3.79
CA LEU A 14 -3.65 -48.00 -3.76
C LEU A 14 -3.95 -46.98 -4.87
N GLU A 15 -4.80 -46.02 -4.55
CA GLU A 15 -5.12 -44.85 -5.36
C GLU A 15 -4.57 -43.59 -4.68
N PHE A 16 -3.71 -42.85 -5.39
CA PHE A 16 -3.45 -41.41 -5.26
C PHE A 16 -3.16 -40.85 -3.85
N CYS A 17 -1.87 -40.78 -3.47
CA CYS A 17 -1.45 -39.92 -2.36
C CYS A 17 -1.50 -38.44 -2.79
N VAL A 18 -2.70 -37.87 -2.79
CA VAL A 18 -2.97 -36.45 -3.08
C VAL A 18 -2.43 -35.56 -1.95
N GLN A 19 -2.29 -36.08 -0.74
CA GLN A 19 -1.89 -35.32 0.45
C GLN A 19 -0.80 -36.03 1.26
N VAL A 20 0.23 -35.27 1.64
CA VAL A 20 1.34 -35.73 2.48
C VAL A 20 1.48 -34.79 3.68
N LEU A 21 1.55 -35.36 4.88
CA LEU A 21 1.73 -34.66 6.14
C LEU A 21 3.05 -35.10 6.81
N CYS A 22 3.94 -34.15 7.04
CA CYS A 22 5.28 -34.38 7.59
C CYS A 22 5.52 -33.41 8.75
N ASN A 23 4.78 -33.61 9.84
CA ASN A 23 4.73 -32.66 10.97
C ASN A 23 5.51 -33.16 12.20
N THR A 24 6.56 -33.95 11.98
CA THR A 24 7.20 -34.78 13.00
C THR A 24 8.28 -34.06 13.81
N GLY A 25 8.64 -32.83 13.45
CA GLY A 25 9.75 -32.12 14.09
C GLY A 25 11.15 -32.63 13.71
N GLY A 26 11.27 -33.66 12.88
CA GLY A 26 12.58 -34.25 12.58
C GLY A 26 13.30 -33.66 11.37
N LEU A 27 12.61 -32.88 10.53
CA LEU A 27 13.15 -32.51 9.22
C LEU A 27 14.00 -31.23 9.28
N ASN A 28 15.26 -31.36 8.86
CA ASN A 28 16.16 -30.22 8.61
C ASN A 28 16.21 -29.82 7.12
N HIS A 29 15.76 -30.72 6.24
CA HIS A 29 15.73 -30.54 4.79
C HIS A 29 14.45 -31.14 4.19
N ILE A 30 14.02 -30.62 3.04
CA ILE A 30 12.83 -31.10 2.32
C ILE A 30 13.17 -32.45 1.65
N PRO A 31 12.48 -33.55 1.99
CA PRO A 31 12.85 -34.89 1.56
C PRO A 31 12.32 -35.23 0.15
N LEU A 32 12.73 -34.47 -0.88
CA LEU A 32 12.20 -34.59 -2.25
C LEU A 32 12.17 -36.02 -2.81
N ARG A 33 13.21 -36.82 -2.53
CA ARG A 33 13.30 -38.22 -3.00
C ARG A 33 12.25 -39.15 -2.43
N HIS A 34 11.63 -38.77 -1.30
CA HIS A 34 10.64 -39.57 -0.60
C HIS A 34 9.22 -39.03 -0.79
N LEU A 35 9.06 -37.94 -1.54
CA LEU A 35 7.76 -37.35 -1.84
C LEU A 35 7.22 -37.92 -3.17
N PRO A 36 5.94 -38.30 -3.22
CA PRO A 36 5.33 -38.75 -4.46
C PRO A 36 5.16 -37.58 -5.43
N THR A 37 5.45 -37.78 -6.71
CA THR A 37 5.45 -36.70 -7.73
C THR A 37 4.04 -36.17 -8.04
N ASN A 38 3.00 -36.93 -7.70
CA ASN A 38 1.59 -36.56 -7.85
C ASN A 38 0.98 -35.92 -6.58
N VAL A 39 1.79 -35.58 -5.58
CA VAL A 39 1.31 -34.87 -4.38
C VAL A 39 0.69 -33.53 -4.77
N GLU A 40 -0.52 -33.28 -4.27
CA GLU A 40 -1.22 -32.00 -4.46
C GLU A 40 -1.19 -31.14 -3.19
N HIS A 41 -1.21 -31.74 -2.00
CA HIS A 41 -1.17 -31.04 -0.72
C HIS A 41 0.01 -31.52 0.12
N LEU A 42 0.91 -30.62 0.48
CA LEU A 42 2.09 -30.93 1.28
C LEU A 42 2.12 -30.06 2.53
N SER A 43 2.12 -30.68 3.70
CA SER A 43 2.32 -30.02 4.98
C SER A 43 3.66 -30.47 5.56
N LEU A 44 4.56 -29.53 5.80
CA LEU A 44 5.84 -29.75 6.48
C LEU A 44 5.93 -28.86 7.72
N THR A 45 4.83 -28.78 8.47
CA THR A 45 4.73 -27.87 9.63
C THR A 45 5.57 -28.35 10.80
N LYS A 46 5.97 -27.43 11.68
CA LYS A 46 6.67 -27.73 12.93
C LYS A 46 7.94 -28.58 12.72
N ASN A 47 8.73 -28.26 11.70
CA ASN A 47 10.07 -28.83 11.49
C ASN A 47 11.16 -27.77 11.74
N HIS A 48 12.41 -28.08 11.36
CA HIS A 48 13.58 -27.26 11.64
C HIS A 48 14.17 -26.63 10.37
N PHE A 49 13.33 -26.23 9.41
CA PHE A 49 13.82 -25.54 8.23
C PHE A 49 14.25 -24.12 8.58
N HIS A 50 15.53 -23.81 8.35
CA HIS A 50 16.07 -22.48 8.60
C HIS A 50 16.03 -21.57 7.37
N VAL A 51 16.36 -22.13 6.19
CA VAL A 51 16.43 -21.37 4.93
C VAL A 51 15.77 -22.18 3.82
N ILE A 52 14.85 -21.56 3.09
CA ILE A 52 14.29 -22.15 1.86
C ILE A 52 15.17 -21.71 0.68
N LYS A 53 15.87 -22.68 0.09
CA LYS A 53 16.83 -22.46 -1.00
C LYS A 53 16.09 -22.39 -2.35
N PRO A 54 16.72 -21.84 -3.41
CA PRO A 54 16.17 -21.92 -4.76
C PRO A 54 15.82 -23.37 -5.13
N ASP A 55 14.71 -23.56 -5.85
CA ASP A 55 14.29 -24.87 -6.37
C ASP A 55 14.04 -25.94 -5.29
N SER A 56 13.80 -25.55 -4.03
CA SER A 56 13.64 -26.49 -2.91
C SER A 56 12.48 -27.48 -3.06
N PHE A 57 11.54 -27.18 -3.95
CA PHE A 57 10.36 -27.99 -4.25
C PHE A 57 10.30 -28.44 -5.71
N ALA A 58 11.44 -28.39 -6.42
CA ALA A 58 11.51 -28.77 -7.83
C ALA A 58 11.01 -30.21 -8.04
N GLY A 59 10.20 -30.38 -9.10
CA GLY A 59 9.63 -31.68 -9.46
C GLY A 59 8.22 -31.94 -8.92
N LEU A 60 7.77 -31.20 -7.89
CA LEU A 60 6.41 -31.33 -7.33
C LEU A 60 5.36 -30.58 -8.18
N ARG A 61 5.28 -30.91 -9.48
CA ARG A 61 4.48 -30.17 -10.47
C ARG A 61 2.97 -30.22 -10.23
N ALA A 62 2.48 -31.23 -9.49
CA ALA A 62 1.08 -31.40 -9.14
C ALA A 62 0.66 -30.58 -7.90
N LEU A 63 1.61 -30.00 -7.17
CA LEU A 63 1.35 -29.36 -5.88
C LEU A 63 0.44 -28.14 -6.03
N LYS A 64 -0.65 -28.12 -5.25
CA LYS A 64 -1.68 -27.08 -5.16
C LYS A 64 -1.64 -26.35 -3.82
N LYS A 65 -1.26 -27.02 -2.72
CA LYS A 65 -1.17 -26.42 -1.39
C LYS A 65 0.14 -26.79 -0.69
N LEU A 66 0.82 -25.80 -0.12
CA LEU A 66 2.06 -25.99 0.64
C LEU A 66 1.97 -25.21 1.96
N SER A 67 2.19 -25.91 3.08
CA SER A 67 2.31 -25.29 4.41
C SER A 67 3.67 -25.60 5.03
N LEU A 68 4.36 -24.54 5.45
CA LEU A 68 5.66 -24.54 6.13
C LEU A 68 5.57 -23.89 7.51
N ASP A 69 4.37 -23.87 8.10
CA ASP A 69 4.10 -23.12 9.33
C ASP A 69 4.85 -23.69 10.54
N GLY A 70 5.19 -22.83 11.49
CA GLY A 70 5.85 -23.22 12.74
C GLY A 70 7.26 -23.79 12.56
N ASN A 71 7.92 -23.51 11.44
CA ASN A 71 9.34 -23.79 11.23
C ASN A 71 10.22 -22.63 11.72
N ASN A 72 11.52 -22.84 11.84
CA ASN A 72 12.49 -21.80 12.18
C ASN A 72 13.02 -21.01 10.94
N ILE A 73 12.12 -20.71 9.98
CA ILE A 73 12.50 -20.09 8.70
C ILE A 73 12.85 -18.63 8.94
N THR A 74 14.12 -18.27 8.76
CA THR A 74 14.60 -16.88 8.84
C THR A 74 14.75 -16.24 7.46
N LYS A 75 14.92 -17.06 6.41
CA LYS A 75 15.15 -16.58 5.05
C LYS A 75 14.51 -17.47 3.98
N ILE A 76 13.81 -16.84 3.06
CA ILE A 76 13.41 -17.42 1.78
C ILE A 76 14.35 -16.83 0.74
N LYS A 77 15.05 -17.67 -0.03
CA LYS A 77 15.90 -17.16 -1.11
C LYS A 77 15.09 -16.93 -2.38
N GLN A 78 15.64 -16.11 -3.28
CA GLN A 78 15.12 -15.88 -4.62
C GLN A 78 14.80 -17.22 -5.31
N PHE A 79 13.65 -17.31 -5.98
CA PHE A 79 13.22 -18.51 -6.72
C PHE A 79 13.04 -19.78 -5.85
N ALA A 80 12.83 -19.63 -4.54
CA ALA A 80 12.66 -20.74 -3.59
C ALA A 80 11.60 -21.76 -4.00
N PHE A 81 10.50 -21.28 -4.59
CA PHE A 81 9.33 -22.07 -4.97
C PHE A 81 9.21 -22.30 -6.48
N ARG A 82 10.29 -22.05 -7.24
CA ARG A 82 10.30 -22.26 -8.68
C ARG A 82 10.01 -23.73 -9.01
N GLY A 83 9.24 -23.95 -10.08
CA GLY A 83 8.85 -25.28 -10.53
C GLY A 83 7.54 -25.81 -9.93
N LEU A 84 6.76 -24.95 -9.25
CA LEU A 84 5.43 -25.25 -8.72
C LEU A 84 4.31 -24.57 -9.55
N PRO A 85 4.06 -24.99 -10.81
CA PRO A 85 3.16 -24.30 -11.72
C PRO A 85 1.69 -24.35 -11.30
N ARG A 86 1.30 -25.27 -10.42
CA ARG A 86 -0.10 -25.49 -9.99
C ARG A 86 -0.38 -25.00 -8.58
N LEU A 87 0.61 -24.41 -7.89
CA LEU A 87 0.44 -23.98 -6.51
C LEU A 87 -0.59 -22.87 -6.44
N LYS A 88 -1.59 -23.04 -5.58
CA LYS A 88 -2.69 -22.09 -5.34
C LYS A 88 -2.58 -21.43 -3.97
N GLU A 89 -2.09 -22.17 -2.98
CA GLU A 89 -2.03 -21.70 -1.59
C GLU A 89 -0.65 -22.00 -0.99
N LEU A 90 -0.03 -20.97 -0.42
CA LEU A 90 1.23 -21.04 0.29
C LEU A 90 1.08 -20.43 1.69
N SER A 91 1.40 -21.20 2.72
CA SER A 91 1.41 -20.75 4.10
C SER A 91 2.81 -20.87 4.71
N ILE A 92 3.30 -19.76 5.25
CA ILE A 92 4.56 -19.66 6.00
C ILE A 92 4.29 -18.73 7.18
N GLN A 93 3.62 -19.25 8.20
CA GLN A 93 3.21 -18.52 9.40
C GLN A 93 3.96 -19.02 10.64
N TYR A 94 4.03 -18.19 11.67
CA TYR A 94 4.72 -18.53 12.92
C TYR A 94 6.19 -18.91 12.72
N THR A 95 6.90 -18.16 11.87
CA THR A 95 8.34 -18.31 11.62
C THR A 95 9.07 -16.99 11.85
N PRO A 96 10.36 -16.97 12.22
CA PRO A 96 11.10 -15.73 12.41
C PRO A 96 11.57 -15.10 11.08
N LEU A 97 10.73 -15.14 10.04
CA LEU A 97 11.06 -14.57 8.73
C LEU A 97 11.10 -13.04 8.84
N GLN A 98 12.24 -12.44 8.50
CA GLN A 98 12.48 -11.00 8.70
C GLN A 98 12.24 -10.14 7.46
N VAL A 99 12.40 -10.72 6.27
CA VAL A 99 12.34 -9.98 5.00
C VAL A 99 11.64 -10.85 3.97
N VAL A 100 10.69 -10.26 3.23
CA VAL A 100 10.21 -10.85 1.98
C VAL A 100 11.15 -10.39 0.88
N THR A 101 12.13 -11.23 0.56
CA THR A 101 13.20 -10.85 -0.36
C THR A 101 12.72 -10.75 -1.81
N SER A 102 13.43 -9.98 -2.64
CA SER A 102 13.18 -9.89 -4.08
C SER A 102 13.06 -11.29 -4.69
N PHE A 103 12.07 -11.48 -5.56
CA PHE A 103 11.84 -12.74 -6.27
C PHE A 103 11.62 -13.98 -5.38
N ALA A 104 11.27 -13.81 -4.09
CA ALA A 104 10.99 -14.94 -3.18
C ALA A 104 9.89 -15.86 -3.72
N PHE A 105 8.82 -15.28 -4.28
CA PHE A 105 7.66 -16.00 -4.83
C PHE A 105 7.65 -16.06 -6.35
N ALA A 106 8.81 -15.82 -6.98
CA ALA A 106 8.88 -15.62 -8.42
C ALA A 106 8.36 -16.81 -9.25
N GLY A 107 7.50 -16.49 -10.22
CA GLY A 107 6.99 -17.45 -11.20
C GLY A 107 5.84 -18.35 -10.70
N LEU A 108 5.29 -18.10 -9.52
CA LEU A 108 4.11 -18.81 -9.01
C LEU A 108 2.82 -18.26 -9.65
N GLN A 109 2.67 -18.48 -10.96
CA GLN A 109 1.63 -17.87 -11.78
C GLN A 109 0.21 -18.22 -11.32
N ASN A 110 -0.04 -19.40 -10.76
CA ASN A 110 -1.38 -19.85 -10.33
C ASN A 110 -1.66 -19.64 -8.84
N LEU A 111 -0.75 -18.99 -8.12
CA LEU A 111 -0.89 -18.74 -6.70
C LEU A 111 -2.01 -17.73 -6.47
N SER A 112 -2.98 -18.10 -5.63
CA SER A 112 -4.10 -17.24 -5.26
C SER A 112 -3.97 -16.67 -3.86
N THR A 113 -3.32 -17.40 -2.95
CA THR A 113 -3.29 -17.06 -1.51
C THR A 113 -1.89 -17.21 -0.95
N ILE A 114 -1.41 -16.15 -0.30
CA ILE A 114 -0.15 -16.12 0.44
C ILE A 114 -0.45 -15.75 1.90
N LEU A 115 -0.12 -16.65 2.82
CA LEU A 115 -0.27 -16.44 4.27
C LEU A 115 1.11 -16.27 4.90
N LEU A 116 1.40 -15.05 5.38
CA LEU A 116 2.67 -14.66 6.00
C LEU A 116 2.45 -14.01 7.38
N SER A 117 1.32 -14.31 8.02
CA SER A 117 1.01 -13.78 9.35
C SER A 117 1.89 -14.36 10.44
N HIS A 118 2.03 -13.61 11.54
CA HIS A 118 2.80 -14.02 12.72
C HIS A 118 4.26 -14.36 12.38
N ASN A 119 4.92 -13.52 11.57
CA ASN A 119 6.36 -13.59 11.36
C ASN A 119 7.05 -12.37 11.98
N GLN A 120 8.29 -12.08 11.57
CA GLN A 120 9.07 -10.91 12.01
C GLN A 120 9.38 -10.00 10.83
N ILE A 121 8.50 -9.96 9.82
CA ILE A 121 8.76 -9.28 8.56
C ILE A 121 8.82 -7.77 8.82
N ALA A 122 10.02 -7.21 8.68
CA ALA A 122 10.28 -5.78 8.82
C ALA A 122 10.37 -5.05 7.47
N THR A 123 10.64 -5.79 6.38
CA THR A 123 10.81 -5.21 5.04
C THR A 123 10.24 -6.12 3.96
N ILE A 124 9.59 -5.52 2.96
CA ILE A 124 9.24 -6.15 1.69
C ILE A 124 10.11 -5.51 0.62
N GLU A 125 11.01 -6.31 0.03
CA GLU A 125 11.95 -5.84 -0.98
C GLU A 125 11.29 -5.65 -2.35
N ALA A 126 11.93 -4.87 -3.22
CA ALA A 126 11.52 -4.69 -4.60
C ALA A 126 11.30 -6.03 -5.31
N TYR A 127 10.22 -6.15 -6.09
CA TYR A 127 9.89 -7.35 -6.88
C TYR A 127 9.72 -8.65 -6.06
N ALA A 128 9.41 -8.56 -4.76
CA ALA A 128 9.14 -9.70 -3.89
C ALA A 128 8.12 -10.70 -4.47
N PHE A 129 7.08 -10.17 -5.13
CA PHE A 129 5.96 -10.92 -5.72
C PHE A 129 5.98 -11.01 -7.25
N ALA A 130 7.15 -10.84 -7.87
CA ALA A 130 7.27 -10.84 -9.33
C ALA A 130 6.68 -12.12 -9.98
N GLY A 131 5.82 -11.96 -10.99
CA GLY A 131 5.23 -13.09 -11.70
C GLY A 131 4.16 -13.88 -10.93
N THR A 132 3.57 -13.32 -9.86
CA THR A 132 2.41 -13.90 -9.15
C THR A 132 1.10 -13.16 -9.48
N SER A 133 0.75 -13.13 -10.76
CA SER A 133 -0.35 -12.28 -11.30
C SER A 133 -1.76 -12.66 -10.84
N ASN A 134 -1.97 -13.89 -10.36
CA ASN A 134 -3.28 -14.40 -9.94
C ASN A 134 -3.50 -14.35 -8.41
N VAL A 135 -2.60 -13.72 -7.66
CA VAL A 135 -2.74 -13.60 -6.20
C VAL A 135 -3.94 -12.70 -5.89
N LYS A 136 -4.87 -13.23 -5.11
CA LYS A 136 -6.09 -12.56 -4.67
C LYS A 136 -6.02 -12.06 -3.24
N LEU A 137 -5.26 -12.78 -2.40
CA LEU A 137 -5.12 -12.50 -0.97
C LEU A 137 -3.66 -12.62 -0.54
N ILE A 138 -3.15 -11.55 0.05
CA ILE A 138 -1.89 -11.55 0.80
C ILE A 138 -2.20 -11.13 2.23
N LEU A 139 -1.87 -12.00 3.19
CA LEU A 139 -2.07 -11.73 4.61
C LEU A 139 -0.71 -11.55 5.31
N LEU A 140 -0.44 -10.32 5.74
CA LEU A 140 0.79 -9.92 6.42
C LEU A 140 0.54 -9.44 7.87
N THR A 141 -0.64 -9.69 8.43
CA THR A 141 -1.02 -9.30 9.79
C THR A 141 -0.05 -9.87 10.83
N ASN A 142 0.12 -9.15 11.95
CA ASN A 142 1.05 -9.53 13.03
C ASN A 142 2.50 -9.67 12.54
N ASN A 143 2.98 -8.68 11.78
CA ASN A 143 4.38 -8.48 11.45
C ASN A 143 4.79 -7.05 11.80
N PRO A 144 6.03 -6.81 12.27
CA PRO A 144 6.55 -5.47 12.55
C PRO A 144 7.04 -4.81 11.25
N LEU A 145 6.18 -4.71 10.23
CA LEU A 145 6.58 -4.19 8.91
C LEU A 145 6.86 -2.69 8.99
N LEU A 146 8.12 -2.30 8.78
CA LEU A 146 8.56 -0.91 8.86
C LEU A 146 8.69 -0.26 7.47
N ARG A 147 9.16 -1.02 6.47
CA ARG A 147 9.50 -0.51 5.14
C ARG A 147 8.91 -1.34 4.00
N ILE A 148 8.34 -0.64 3.01
CA ILE A 148 7.94 -1.20 1.72
C ILE A 148 8.78 -0.51 0.65
N GLU A 149 9.58 -1.28 -0.09
CA GLU A 149 10.44 -0.76 -1.15
C GLU A 149 9.69 -0.47 -2.45
N SER A 150 10.31 0.33 -3.33
CA SER A 150 9.82 0.57 -4.69
C SER A 150 9.57 -0.75 -5.42
N PHE A 151 8.46 -0.85 -6.16
CA PHE A 151 8.08 -2.04 -6.93
C PHE A 151 7.89 -3.32 -6.09
N ALA A 152 7.76 -3.23 -4.76
CA ALA A 152 7.56 -4.38 -3.87
C ALA A 152 6.40 -5.28 -4.33
N PHE A 153 5.28 -4.66 -4.75
CA PHE A 153 4.06 -5.35 -5.19
C PHE A 153 3.93 -5.44 -6.72
N SER A 154 5.03 -5.24 -7.46
CA SER A 154 5.00 -5.32 -8.91
C SER A 154 4.51 -6.68 -9.40
N SER A 155 3.74 -6.68 -10.51
CA SER A 155 3.07 -7.85 -11.10
C SER A 155 1.81 -8.35 -10.39
N LEU A 156 1.40 -7.73 -9.29
CA LEU A 156 0.15 -8.07 -8.61
C LEU A 156 -1.07 -7.46 -9.33
N THR A 157 -1.44 -8.05 -10.46
CA THR A 157 -2.41 -7.45 -11.39
C THR A 157 -3.88 -7.65 -11.02
N GLN A 158 -4.21 -8.59 -10.13
CA GLN A 158 -5.59 -9.00 -9.81
C GLN A 158 -5.85 -9.18 -8.31
N VAL A 159 -5.27 -8.31 -7.47
CA VAL A 159 -5.40 -8.45 -6.02
C VAL A 159 -6.78 -8.01 -5.57
N GLY A 160 -7.55 -8.94 -5.01
CA GLY A 160 -8.83 -8.63 -4.39
C GLY A 160 -8.62 -7.87 -3.07
N HIS A 161 -7.77 -8.39 -2.20
CA HIS A 161 -7.50 -7.80 -0.88
C HIS A 161 -6.00 -7.82 -0.56
N LEU A 162 -5.44 -6.62 -0.32
CA LEU A 162 -4.10 -6.46 0.23
C LEU A 162 -4.21 -5.95 1.67
N LEU A 163 -3.99 -6.84 2.64
CA LEU A 163 -4.08 -6.54 4.07
C LEU A 163 -2.67 -6.41 4.66
N LEU A 164 -2.24 -5.17 4.84
CA LEU A 164 -0.96 -4.83 5.44
C LEU A 164 -1.08 -4.69 6.97
N PRO A 165 0.00 -4.98 7.72
CA PRO A 165 0.02 -4.78 9.17
C PRO A 165 0.11 -3.29 9.54
N ALA A 166 -0.17 -3.00 10.81
CA ALA A 166 0.04 -1.68 11.41
C ALA A 166 1.54 -1.35 11.56
N GLY A 167 1.84 -0.06 11.73
CA GLY A 167 3.17 0.42 12.13
C GLY A 167 4.16 0.64 10.98
N ILE A 168 3.68 0.68 9.73
CA ILE A 168 4.52 1.03 8.58
C ILE A 168 5.03 2.46 8.75
N ARG A 169 6.34 2.65 8.61
CA ARG A 169 7.01 3.95 8.74
C ARG A 169 7.49 4.52 7.42
N THR A 170 7.70 3.67 6.43
CA THR A 170 8.21 4.10 5.12
C THR A 170 7.57 3.28 4.02
N VAL A 171 6.86 3.99 3.14
CA VAL A 171 6.49 3.50 1.81
C VAL A 171 7.31 4.31 0.82
N GLU A 172 8.13 3.62 0.02
CA GLU A 172 8.92 4.27 -1.03
C GLU A 172 8.04 4.65 -2.23
N SER A 173 8.54 5.57 -3.06
CA SER A 173 7.97 5.87 -4.36
C SER A 173 7.79 4.59 -5.18
N ASP A 174 6.74 4.49 -5.98
CA ASP A 174 6.45 3.32 -6.84
C ASP A 174 6.24 1.98 -6.12
N ALA A 175 6.06 1.96 -4.79
CA ALA A 175 5.87 0.72 -4.03
C ALA A 175 4.73 -0.16 -4.58
N PHE A 176 3.66 0.46 -5.09
CA PHE A 176 2.47 -0.19 -5.65
C PHE A 176 2.46 -0.23 -7.20
N SER A 177 3.57 0.11 -7.85
CA SER A 177 3.64 0.18 -9.31
C SER A 177 3.42 -1.18 -9.97
N GLY A 178 2.52 -1.22 -10.96
CA GLY A 178 2.13 -2.44 -11.67
C GLY A 178 0.91 -3.17 -11.07
N MET A 179 0.23 -2.57 -10.09
CA MET A 179 -1.03 -3.06 -9.54
C MET A 179 -2.23 -2.49 -10.32
N TYR A 180 -2.66 -3.19 -11.38
CA TYR A 180 -3.66 -2.67 -12.32
C TYR A 180 -5.13 -2.87 -11.94
N THR A 181 -5.42 -3.81 -11.04
CA THR A 181 -6.76 -3.97 -10.45
C THR A 181 -6.61 -4.33 -8.98
N VAL A 182 -7.13 -3.46 -8.13
CA VAL A 182 -7.07 -3.63 -6.67
C VAL A 182 -8.48 -3.48 -6.12
N GLY A 183 -9.01 -4.56 -5.53
CA GLY A 183 -10.31 -4.49 -4.89
C GLY A 183 -10.26 -3.57 -3.66
N LEU A 184 -9.50 -3.98 -2.65
CA LEU A 184 -9.34 -3.23 -1.41
C LEU A 184 -7.86 -3.12 -1.05
N LEU A 185 -7.37 -1.89 -0.96
CA LEU A 185 -6.10 -1.54 -0.35
C LEU A 185 -6.38 -0.75 0.94
N LYS A 186 -6.11 -1.39 2.07
CA LYS A 186 -6.27 -0.78 3.38
C LYS A 186 -4.91 -0.53 4.02
N LEU A 187 -4.65 0.73 4.31
CA LEU A 187 -3.50 1.22 5.07
C LEU A 187 -4.04 1.79 6.38
N ALA A 188 -3.60 1.23 7.50
CA ALA A 188 -4.10 1.65 8.80
C ALA A 188 -3.02 1.65 9.87
N TYR A 189 -3.14 2.55 10.84
CA TYR A 189 -2.20 2.66 11.95
C TYR A 189 -0.75 2.82 11.48
N MET A 190 -0.54 3.60 10.42
CA MET A 190 0.79 3.95 9.93
C MET A 190 1.35 5.15 10.71
N ASP A 191 2.67 5.23 10.74
CA ASP A 191 3.46 6.27 11.40
C ASP A 191 4.43 6.85 10.38
N LEU A 192 3.86 7.51 9.36
CA LEU A 192 4.60 8.04 8.22
C LEU A 192 5.05 9.46 8.52
N GLU A 193 6.33 9.73 8.26
CA GLU A 193 6.84 11.10 8.25
C GLU A 193 6.35 11.87 7.00
N HIS A 194 6.26 11.16 5.86
CA HIS A 194 5.84 11.70 4.58
C HIS A 194 5.12 10.64 3.75
N ILE A 195 4.05 11.02 3.05
CA ILE A 195 3.61 10.34 1.84
C ILE A 195 4.43 10.90 0.68
N ARG A 196 5.45 10.14 0.27
CA ARG A 196 6.44 10.57 -0.72
C ARG A 196 5.83 10.75 -2.12
N PRO A 197 6.48 11.55 -3.00
CA PRO A 197 6.11 11.63 -4.41
C PRO A 197 6.01 10.24 -5.04
N TYR A 198 4.97 10.05 -5.87
CA TYR A 198 4.72 8.81 -6.60
C TYR A 198 4.48 7.55 -5.74
N THR A 199 4.17 7.69 -4.45
CA THR A 199 3.88 6.53 -3.56
C THR A 199 2.82 5.61 -4.17
N PHE A 200 1.74 6.19 -4.72
CA PHE A 200 0.61 5.46 -5.29
C PHE A 200 0.66 5.31 -6.82
N ARG A 201 1.79 5.64 -7.46
CA ARG A 201 1.92 5.60 -8.92
C ARG A 201 1.72 4.20 -9.47
N GLY A 202 0.91 4.08 -10.51
CA GLY A 202 0.65 2.82 -11.20
C GLY A 202 -0.46 1.96 -10.57
N LEU A 203 -1.11 2.46 -9.50
CA LEU A 203 -2.39 1.93 -9.06
C LEU A 203 -3.48 2.37 -10.05
N SER A 204 -4.14 1.39 -10.66
CA SER A 204 -5.31 1.63 -11.51
C SER A 204 -6.48 0.73 -11.13
N ASN A 205 -7.70 1.14 -11.48
CA ASN A 205 -8.95 0.39 -11.23
C ASN A 205 -9.06 -0.06 -9.77
N VAL A 206 -8.94 0.92 -8.87
CA VAL A 206 -8.99 0.68 -7.43
C VAL A 206 -10.43 0.83 -6.97
N LEU A 207 -11.04 -0.24 -6.44
CA LEU A 207 -12.40 -0.16 -5.92
C LEU A 207 -12.42 0.63 -4.60
N LEU A 208 -11.51 0.33 -3.67
CA LEU A 208 -11.37 1.07 -2.42
C LEU A 208 -9.91 1.21 -2.00
N LEU A 209 -9.43 2.46 -1.94
CA LEU A 209 -8.21 2.82 -1.23
C LEU A 209 -8.62 3.55 0.06
N THR A 210 -8.26 2.98 1.20
CA THR A 210 -8.51 3.59 2.51
C THR A 210 -7.22 3.72 3.28
N ILE A 211 -6.96 4.94 3.76
CA ILE A 211 -5.89 5.29 4.67
C ILE A 211 -6.56 5.79 5.95
N GLN A 212 -6.39 5.08 7.05
CA GLN A 212 -7.13 5.39 8.27
C GLN A 212 -6.32 5.29 9.56
N GLU A 213 -6.72 6.06 10.57
CA GLU A 213 -6.16 5.97 11.94
C GLU A 213 -4.62 6.06 11.95
N SER A 214 -4.05 6.91 11.09
CA SER A 214 -2.59 7.01 10.88
C SER A 214 -2.07 8.42 11.12
N ASP A 215 -0.81 8.53 11.52
CA ASP A 215 -0.04 9.78 11.39
C ASP A 215 0.59 9.76 10.00
N LEU A 216 0.15 10.67 9.13
CA LEU A 216 0.60 10.72 7.73
C LEU A 216 1.74 11.72 7.51
N GLY A 217 2.01 12.57 8.52
CA GLY A 217 3.00 13.63 8.41
C GLY A 217 2.68 14.56 7.25
N VAL A 218 3.62 14.73 6.32
CA VAL A 218 3.46 15.58 5.14
C VAL A 218 2.94 14.79 3.94
N ILE A 219 1.89 15.28 3.29
CA ILE A 219 1.49 14.81 1.96
C ILE A 219 2.30 15.60 0.92
N SER A 220 3.33 14.96 0.36
CA SER A 220 4.23 15.62 -0.57
C SER A 220 3.58 15.91 -1.92
N SER A 221 4.15 16.87 -2.66
CA SER A 221 3.77 17.06 -4.07
C SER A 221 3.90 15.75 -4.86
N GLU A 222 2.95 15.50 -5.76
CA GLU A 222 2.90 14.29 -6.59
C GLU A 222 2.73 12.97 -5.80
N ALA A 223 2.39 12.99 -4.51
CA ALA A 223 2.17 11.80 -3.70
C ALA A 223 1.18 10.79 -4.33
N PHE A 224 0.11 11.31 -4.93
CA PHE A 224 -0.94 10.56 -5.61
C PHE A 224 -0.80 10.56 -7.15
N ALA A 225 0.29 11.09 -7.71
CA ALA A 225 0.47 11.15 -9.15
C ALA A 225 0.50 9.75 -9.77
N GLY A 226 -0.30 9.56 -10.82
CA GLY A 226 -0.43 8.27 -11.51
C GLY A 226 -1.34 7.26 -10.82
N LEU A 227 -2.10 7.67 -9.79
CA LEU A 227 -3.27 6.95 -9.29
C LEU A 227 -4.44 7.24 -10.25
N THR A 228 -5.06 6.21 -10.83
CA THR A 228 -6.09 6.36 -11.88
C THR A 228 -7.27 5.43 -11.66
N GLN A 229 -8.46 5.83 -12.10
CA GLN A 229 -9.70 5.01 -12.06
C GLN A 229 -9.99 4.47 -10.64
N VAL A 230 -10.27 5.36 -9.71
CA VAL A 230 -10.54 5.00 -8.31
C VAL A 230 -12.03 5.16 -8.01
N ASP A 231 -12.72 4.10 -7.61
CA ASP A 231 -14.13 4.24 -7.23
C ASP A 231 -14.24 5.01 -5.91
N THR A 232 -13.48 4.61 -4.87
CA THR A 232 -13.51 5.32 -3.59
C THR A 232 -12.11 5.49 -2.99
N LEU A 233 -11.73 6.73 -2.69
CA LEU A 233 -10.56 7.10 -1.90
C LEU A 233 -11.01 7.67 -0.55
N GLN A 234 -10.53 7.08 0.55
CA GLN A 234 -10.87 7.50 1.90
C GLN A 234 -9.61 7.84 2.70
N LEU A 235 -9.54 9.05 3.23
CA LEU A 235 -8.62 9.44 4.30
C LEU A 235 -9.45 9.66 5.56
N LEU A 236 -9.38 8.74 6.51
CA LEU A 236 -10.23 8.71 7.70
C LEU A 236 -9.42 8.82 8.99
N ASN A 237 -9.75 9.74 9.88
CA ASN A 237 -9.15 9.82 11.22
C ASN A 237 -7.62 9.88 11.18
N ASN A 238 -7.04 10.56 10.20
CA ASN A 238 -5.59 10.72 10.12
C ASN A 238 -5.14 12.05 10.70
N LYS A 239 -3.90 12.09 11.18
CA LYS A 239 -3.20 13.33 11.47
C LYS A 239 -2.36 13.71 10.25
N ILE A 240 -2.58 14.92 9.73
CA ILE A 240 -1.89 15.45 8.55
C ILE A 240 -1.23 16.76 8.97
N ASP A 241 0.10 16.78 8.93
CA ASP A 241 0.86 17.94 9.37
C ASP A 241 0.79 19.05 8.31
N ILE A 242 1.08 18.71 7.05
CA ILE A 242 1.12 19.64 5.92
C ILE A 242 0.64 18.93 4.65
N ILE A 243 -0.08 19.65 3.79
CA ILE A 243 -0.36 19.24 2.40
C ILE A 243 0.46 20.16 1.48
N GLU A 244 1.50 19.61 0.86
CA GLU A 244 2.26 20.35 -0.16
C GLU A 244 1.45 20.45 -1.46
N ALA A 245 0.87 19.33 -1.91
CA ALA A 245 -0.15 19.33 -2.95
C ALA A 245 -1.06 18.09 -2.84
N LEU A 246 -2.34 18.32 -3.09
CA LEU A 246 -3.36 17.30 -3.31
C LEU A 246 -3.93 17.51 -4.71
N ASP A 247 -3.22 16.97 -5.70
CA ASP A 247 -3.56 17.10 -7.12
C ASP A 247 -4.20 15.82 -7.66
N PHE A 248 -5.51 15.88 -7.89
CA PHE A 248 -6.32 14.88 -8.54
C PHE A 248 -6.88 15.45 -9.84
N ASN A 249 -6.12 15.28 -10.92
CA ASN A 249 -6.52 15.68 -12.28
C ASN A 249 -7.52 14.68 -12.91
N GLU A 250 -8.08 15.02 -14.07
CA GLU A 250 -9.08 14.21 -14.80
C GLU A 250 -8.69 12.73 -15.01
N THR A 251 -7.39 12.42 -15.11
CA THR A 251 -6.93 11.04 -15.27
C THR A 251 -7.08 10.21 -14.00
N SER A 252 -7.11 10.86 -12.83
CA SER A 252 -7.34 10.19 -11.54
C SER A 252 -8.72 9.54 -11.48
N ALA A 253 -9.74 10.16 -12.08
CA ALA A 253 -11.11 9.64 -12.17
C ALA A 253 -11.59 9.00 -10.84
N ILE A 254 -11.52 9.78 -9.76
CA ILE A 254 -11.92 9.39 -8.41
C ILE A 254 -13.42 9.65 -8.24
N LYS A 255 -14.24 8.59 -8.17
CA LYS A 255 -15.69 8.78 -8.06
C LYS A 255 -16.14 9.29 -6.69
N TYR A 256 -15.51 8.84 -5.61
CA TYR A 256 -15.74 9.34 -4.26
C TYR A 256 -14.44 9.63 -3.52
N LEU A 257 -14.22 10.89 -3.13
CA LEU A 257 -13.18 11.29 -2.20
C LEU A 257 -13.80 11.61 -0.85
N LYS A 258 -13.43 10.85 0.18
CA LYS A 258 -13.90 11.03 1.56
C LYS A 258 -12.75 11.43 2.46
N LEU A 259 -12.82 12.64 2.97
CA LEU A 259 -11.90 13.21 3.95
C LEU A 259 -12.68 13.39 5.25
N HIS A 260 -12.60 12.41 6.15
CA HIS A 260 -13.39 12.43 7.39
C HIS A 260 -12.51 12.33 8.62
N GLY A 261 -12.83 13.09 9.67
CA GLY A 261 -12.15 12.93 10.96
C GLY A 261 -10.67 13.32 10.95
N ASN A 262 -10.14 13.92 9.88
CA ASN A 262 -8.72 14.22 9.79
C ASN A 262 -8.39 15.48 10.59
N HIS A 263 -7.21 15.48 11.20
CA HIS A 263 -6.67 16.61 11.94
C HIS A 263 -5.56 17.26 11.12
N PHE A 264 -5.84 18.44 10.56
CA PHE A 264 -4.88 19.21 9.79
C PHE A 264 -4.14 20.18 10.71
N LEU A 265 -2.81 20.12 10.77
CA LEU A 265 -2.03 21.07 11.59
C LEU A 265 -1.85 22.42 10.89
N GLN A 266 -1.93 22.46 9.56
CA GLN A 266 -1.87 23.67 8.75
C GLN A 266 -3.01 23.71 7.75
N THR A 267 -3.51 24.92 7.48
CA THR A 267 -4.44 25.16 6.35
C THR A 267 -3.67 25.05 5.05
N PRO A 268 -4.13 24.23 4.08
CA PRO A 268 -3.47 24.14 2.78
C PRO A 268 -3.58 25.47 2.03
N GLU A 269 -2.57 25.79 1.22
CA GLU A 269 -2.65 26.89 0.27
C GLU A 269 -3.74 26.60 -0.77
N PRO A 270 -4.46 27.62 -1.29
CA PRO A 270 -5.56 27.39 -2.23
C PRO A 270 -5.12 26.60 -3.47
N ASP A 271 -3.95 26.95 -4.03
CA ASP A 271 -3.36 26.34 -5.23
C ASP A 271 -2.79 24.94 -4.97
N ALA A 272 -2.64 24.53 -3.71
CA ALA A 272 -2.16 23.19 -3.37
C ALA A 272 -3.23 22.13 -3.62
N ILE A 273 -4.52 22.51 -3.75
CA ILE A 273 -5.64 21.58 -3.87
C ILE A 273 -6.23 21.68 -5.29
N CYS A 274 -5.99 20.66 -6.13
CA CYS A 274 -6.63 20.53 -7.44
C CYS A 274 -7.47 19.24 -7.43
N LEU A 275 -8.78 19.35 -7.68
CA LEU A 275 -9.70 18.20 -7.57
C LEU A 275 -10.41 17.89 -8.89
N ASP A 276 -9.96 18.37 -10.04
CA ASP A 276 -10.69 18.29 -11.31
C ASP A 276 -11.17 16.86 -11.70
N GLY A 277 -10.42 15.82 -11.32
CA GLY A 277 -10.80 14.42 -11.57
C GLY A 277 -11.50 13.70 -10.43
N VAL A 278 -12.10 14.41 -9.47
CA VAL A 278 -12.93 13.80 -8.41
C VAL A 278 -14.43 14.06 -8.69
N ASP A 279 -15.33 13.07 -8.62
CA ASP A 279 -16.76 13.32 -8.90
C ASP A 279 -17.51 13.82 -7.66
N ASN A 280 -17.32 13.15 -6.52
CA ASN A 280 -18.02 13.44 -5.27
C ASN A 280 -17.03 13.64 -4.13
N LEU A 281 -17.10 14.81 -3.48
CA LEU A 281 -16.30 15.14 -2.30
C LEU A 281 -17.16 15.10 -1.04
N GLU A 282 -16.69 14.35 -0.03
CA GLU A 282 -17.20 14.40 1.34
C GLU A 282 -16.10 14.92 2.27
N LEU A 283 -16.35 16.07 2.88
CA LEU A 283 -15.46 16.72 3.84
C LEU A 283 -16.23 16.95 5.15
N ASN A 284 -16.24 15.95 6.03
CA ASN A 284 -17.01 15.98 7.29
C ASN A 284 -16.10 15.65 8.47
N ASP A 285 -16.41 16.21 9.63
CA ASP A 285 -15.77 15.91 10.91
C ASP A 285 -14.26 16.17 10.92
N ASN A 286 -13.73 16.99 10.01
CA ASN A 286 -12.30 17.34 10.02
C ASN A 286 -12.05 18.52 10.94
N TYR A 287 -10.80 18.61 11.38
CA TYR A 287 -10.30 19.64 12.27
C TYR A 287 -9.26 20.48 11.52
N PHE A 288 -9.55 21.77 11.33
CA PHE A 288 -8.70 22.72 10.62
C PHE A 288 -8.23 23.86 11.53
N PRO A 289 -7.09 24.50 11.24
CA PRO A 289 -6.73 25.76 11.90
C PRO A 289 -7.73 26.88 11.54
N CYS A 290 -8.43 27.40 12.55
CA CYS A 290 -9.34 28.55 12.44
C CYS A 290 -8.62 29.84 12.83
N GLY A 291 -7.45 30.06 12.22
CA GLY A 291 -6.67 31.28 12.35
C GLY A 291 -6.82 32.18 11.14
N CYS A 292 -5.85 33.09 10.97
CA CYS A 292 -5.86 34.07 9.88
C CYS A 292 -5.75 33.45 8.46
N HIS A 293 -5.31 32.18 8.35
CA HIS A 293 -5.24 31.45 7.07
C HIS A 293 -6.52 30.65 6.76
N LEU A 294 -7.58 30.75 7.58
CA LEU A 294 -8.84 30.04 7.31
C LEU A 294 -9.43 30.40 5.94
N GLN A 295 -9.20 31.63 5.46
CA GLN A 295 -9.64 32.06 4.13
C GLN A 295 -9.02 31.22 3.01
N ASN A 296 -7.78 30.74 3.18
CA ASN A 296 -7.14 29.86 2.20
C ASN A 296 -7.94 28.57 1.99
N LEU A 297 -8.50 28.02 3.07
CA LEU A 297 -9.37 26.85 3.00
C LEU A 297 -10.67 27.17 2.25
N LEU A 298 -11.26 28.34 2.50
CA LEU A 298 -12.51 28.78 1.85
C LEU A 298 -12.33 29.05 0.36
N ASP A 299 -11.16 29.52 -0.05
CA ASP A 299 -10.81 29.80 -1.44
C ASP A 299 -10.31 28.54 -2.19
N SER A 300 -10.04 27.45 -1.47
CA SER A 300 -9.55 26.20 -2.05
C SER A 300 -10.62 25.41 -2.83
N ALA A 301 -10.17 24.46 -3.64
CA ALA A 301 -11.06 23.57 -4.39
C ALA A 301 -11.93 22.66 -3.51
N PHE A 302 -11.72 22.59 -2.19
CA PHE A 302 -12.64 21.92 -1.28
C PHE A 302 -14.03 22.57 -1.25
N VAL A 303 -14.09 23.89 -1.49
CA VAL A 303 -15.34 24.66 -1.48
C VAL A 303 -15.91 24.84 -2.88
N SER A 304 -15.11 24.98 -3.93
CA SER A 304 -15.65 25.28 -5.27
C SER A 304 -16.54 24.16 -5.87
N LYS A 305 -16.49 22.95 -5.31
CA LYS A 305 -16.96 21.75 -5.99
C LYS A 305 -18.41 21.32 -5.75
N THR A 306 -19.02 21.72 -4.64
CA THR A 306 -20.37 21.25 -4.29
C THR A 306 -21.35 22.41 -4.10
N PRO A 307 -22.62 22.30 -4.53
CA PRO A 307 -23.63 23.28 -4.17
C PRO A 307 -23.78 23.35 -2.65
N ASN A 308 -23.81 24.55 -2.07
CA ASN A 308 -23.79 24.79 -0.62
C ASN A 308 -22.55 24.22 0.10
N SER A 309 -21.47 23.99 -0.64
CA SER A 309 -20.17 23.54 -0.12
C SER A 309 -19.65 24.36 1.05
N THR A 310 -19.74 25.68 0.96
CA THR A 310 -19.25 26.59 2.00
C THR A 310 -20.02 26.36 3.29
N GLN A 311 -21.35 26.37 3.23
CA GLN A 311 -22.20 26.10 4.39
C GLN A 311 -21.92 24.71 4.97
N LYS A 312 -21.84 23.68 4.10
CA LYS A 312 -21.55 22.31 4.52
C LYS A 312 -20.17 22.18 5.17
N LEU A 313 -19.16 22.87 4.64
CA LEU A 313 -17.81 22.90 5.21
C LEU A 313 -17.85 23.54 6.60
N LEU A 314 -18.50 24.69 6.74
CA LEU A 314 -18.59 25.43 7.99
C LEU A 314 -19.36 24.66 9.07
N GLU A 315 -20.47 24.01 8.72
CA GLU A 315 -21.37 23.32 9.65
C GLU A 315 -20.92 21.91 10.03
N ARG A 316 -20.00 21.30 9.26
CA ARG A 316 -19.59 19.90 9.46
C ARG A 316 -18.11 19.73 9.78
N ASN A 317 -17.36 20.81 9.94
CA ASN A 317 -15.95 20.72 10.32
C ASN A 317 -15.70 21.62 11.52
N TYR A 318 -14.60 21.34 12.20
CA TYR A 318 -14.25 21.87 13.50
C TYR A 318 -12.92 22.62 13.44
N CYS A 319 -12.70 23.48 14.42
CA CYS A 319 -11.44 24.16 14.63
C CYS A 319 -10.49 23.30 15.49
N ILE A 320 -9.20 23.25 15.15
CA ILE A 320 -8.15 22.64 15.97
C ILE A 320 -7.30 23.68 16.70
N SER A 321 -7.18 24.87 16.11
CA SER A 321 -6.38 25.97 16.61
C SER A 321 -7.03 27.31 16.21
N PRO A 322 -6.76 28.42 16.94
CA PRO A 322 -6.03 28.46 18.21
C PRO A 322 -6.80 27.72 19.32
N ILE A 323 -6.15 27.51 20.47
CA ILE A 323 -6.65 26.60 21.52
C ILE A 323 -8.04 27.02 22.06
N GLU A 324 -8.38 28.30 21.99
CA GLU A 324 -9.67 28.87 22.42
C GLU A 324 -10.84 28.44 21.53
N LEU A 325 -10.56 28.12 20.27
CA LEU A 325 -11.55 27.64 19.29
C LEU A 325 -11.53 26.11 19.14
N ASN A 326 -10.58 25.42 19.76
CA ASN A 326 -10.43 23.97 19.60
C ASN A 326 -11.74 23.21 19.90
N GLY A 327 -12.18 22.40 18.94
CA GLY A 327 -13.42 21.61 19.00
C GLY A 327 -14.71 22.38 18.67
N ARG A 328 -14.66 23.71 18.45
CA ARG A 328 -15.83 24.47 17.99
C ARG A 328 -16.07 24.22 16.50
N LEU A 329 -17.33 24.33 16.08
CA LEU A 329 -17.68 24.33 14.67
C LEU A 329 -17.12 25.57 13.98
N ILE A 330 -16.65 25.43 12.74
CA ILE A 330 -16.14 26.58 11.97
C ILE A 330 -17.26 27.62 11.75
N ALA A 331 -18.51 27.18 11.60
CA ALA A 331 -19.68 28.06 11.50
C ALA A 331 -19.91 28.98 12.71
N GLU A 332 -19.39 28.64 13.88
CA GLU A 332 -19.50 29.48 15.09
C GLU A 332 -18.44 30.59 15.16
N VAL A 333 -17.46 30.54 14.26
CA VAL A 333 -16.33 31.45 14.27
C VAL A 333 -16.65 32.69 13.44
N ASN A 334 -16.40 33.87 14.00
CA ASN A 334 -16.54 35.12 13.26
C ASN A 334 -15.32 35.36 12.36
N ILE A 335 -15.45 34.92 11.11
CA ILE A 335 -14.40 35.00 10.09
C ILE A 335 -14.10 36.46 9.71
N GLU A 336 -15.12 37.34 9.71
CA GLU A 336 -14.98 38.74 9.29
C GLU A 336 -14.12 39.58 10.25
N THR A 337 -14.06 39.19 11.51
CA THR A 337 -13.25 39.87 12.54
C THR A 337 -11.84 39.30 12.67
N MET A 338 -11.47 38.30 11.88
CA MET A 338 -10.13 37.72 11.92
C MET A 338 -9.12 38.70 11.36
N ALA A 339 -8.06 38.96 12.12
CA ALA A 339 -6.96 39.78 11.64
C ALA A 339 -6.26 39.05 10.46
N PRO A 340 -5.91 39.77 9.39
CA PRO A 340 -5.11 39.20 8.31
C PRO A 340 -3.75 38.73 8.86
N CYS A 341 -3.21 37.64 8.30
CA CYS A 341 -1.92 37.14 8.73
C CYS A 341 -0.85 38.21 8.50
N GLN A 342 -0.19 38.65 9.56
CA GLN A 342 1.04 39.42 9.42
C GLN A 342 2.17 38.45 9.06
N GLU A 343 2.39 38.25 7.76
CA GLU A 343 3.62 37.61 7.29
C GLU A 343 4.80 38.56 7.54
N HIS A 344 5.32 38.60 8.76
CA HIS A 344 6.55 39.36 9.02
C HIS A 344 7.48 38.73 10.07
N LEU A 345 8.73 38.53 9.59
CA LEU A 345 10.00 38.67 10.31
C LEU A 345 10.58 37.45 11.05
N MET A 346 10.72 36.29 10.39
CA MET A 346 11.76 35.29 10.75
C MET A 346 12.38 34.58 9.53
N GLN A 347 12.54 35.28 8.39
CA GLN A 347 13.32 34.76 7.25
C GLN A 347 14.50 35.66 6.85
N GLY A 348 14.84 36.65 7.66
CA GLY A 348 16.03 37.49 7.47
C GLY A 348 17.04 37.27 8.58
N ASN A 349 17.74 36.13 8.60
CA ASN A 349 19.10 36.00 9.19
C ASN A 349 19.78 34.62 9.04
N LEU A 350 19.42 33.81 8.04
CA LEU A 350 20.27 32.68 7.62
C LEU A 350 20.36 32.65 6.10
N GLY A 351 21.54 33.01 5.58
CA GLY A 351 22.13 32.40 4.40
C GLY A 351 21.42 32.61 3.06
N SER A 352 22.04 33.45 2.24
CA SER A 352 21.77 33.71 0.84
C SER A 352 21.56 32.47 -0.07
N THR A 353 20.72 32.71 -1.08
CA THR A 353 20.62 32.06 -2.42
C THR A 353 20.07 30.65 -2.52
N ALA A 354 18.75 30.56 -2.68
CA ALA A 354 18.16 29.67 -3.69
C ALA A 354 16.97 30.41 -4.32
N ASN A 355 17.07 30.71 -5.62
CA ASN A 355 15.94 31.16 -6.44
C ASN A 355 14.93 30.01 -6.51
N ASN A 356 14.00 29.92 -5.55
CA ASN A 356 12.78 29.15 -5.74
C ASN A 356 11.85 30.01 -6.61
N LEU A 357 11.88 29.77 -7.92
CA LEU A 357 10.70 30.03 -8.73
C LEU A 357 9.57 29.18 -8.12
N LYS A 358 8.67 29.82 -7.37
CA LYS A 358 7.34 29.25 -7.11
C LYS A 358 6.68 29.11 -8.49
N LEU A 359 6.71 27.90 -9.04
CA LEU A 359 5.88 27.57 -10.19
C LEU A 359 4.44 27.71 -9.69
N HIS A 360 3.68 28.65 -10.24
CA HIS A 360 2.22 28.65 -10.06
C HIS A 360 1.70 27.35 -10.66
N TYR A 361 1.24 26.43 -9.80
CA TYR A 361 0.55 25.22 -10.22
C TYR A 361 -0.88 25.60 -10.59
N LEU A 362 -1.05 26.26 -11.75
CA LEU A 362 -2.33 26.20 -12.44
C LEU A 362 -2.63 24.72 -12.70
N CYS A 363 -3.86 24.25 -12.45
CA CYS A 363 -4.28 22.89 -12.81
C CYS A 363 -3.92 22.65 -14.29
N PHE A 364 -2.79 21.99 -14.54
CA PHE A 364 -2.28 21.80 -15.88
C PHE A 364 -3.13 20.71 -16.51
N ILE A 365 -3.91 21.09 -17.52
CA ILE A 365 -4.56 20.16 -18.44
C ILE A 365 -3.44 19.36 -19.12
N GLY A 366 -3.18 18.16 -18.61
CA GLY A 366 -2.12 17.28 -19.08
C GLY A 366 -2.44 16.72 -20.47
N ILE A 367 -2.18 17.50 -21.52
CA ILE A 367 -2.02 16.96 -22.87
C ILE A 367 -0.65 16.26 -22.90
N PHE A 368 -0.65 14.95 -22.63
CA PHE A 368 0.51 14.09 -22.86
C PHE A 368 0.79 13.99 -24.37
N LEU A 369 1.63 14.88 -24.88
CA LEU A 369 2.31 14.70 -26.16
C LEU A 369 3.35 13.59 -25.99
N TRP A 370 2.98 12.37 -26.38
CA TRP A 370 3.92 11.28 -26.62
C TRP A 370 4.90 11.69 -27.72
N LEU A 371 6.09 12.20 -27.35
CA LEU A 371 7.23 12.20 -28.26
C LEU A 371 7.70 10.75 -28.42
N LYS A 372 7.20 10.11 -29.49
CA LYS A 372 7.81 8.90 -30.04
C LYS A 372 9.28 9.18 -30.34
N CYS A 373 10.18 8.56 -29.60
CA CYS A 373 11.55 8.35 -30.05
C CYS A 373 11.52 7.49 -31.32
N LEU A 374 11.77 8.11 -32.48
CA LEU A 374 12.17 7.42 -33.70
C LEU A 374 13.70 7.20 -33.64
N PRO A 375 14.21 6.04 -34.06
CA PRO A 375 15.64 5.74 -33.99
C PRO A 375 16.41 6.56 -35.03
N ALA A 376 17.54 7.10 -34.61
CA ALA A 376 18.46 7.84 -35.45
C ALA A 376 19.02 6.93 -36.57
N THR A 377 18.76 7.30 -37.81
CA THR A 377 19.50 6.80 -38.98
C THR A 377 20.92 7.35 -38.94
N THR A 378 21.87 6.43 -39.03
CA THR A 378 23.29 6.66 -39.27
C THR A 378 23.53 7.52 -40.51
N LEU A 379 24.18 8.67 -40.33
CA LEU A 379 24.84 9.44 -41.37
C LEU A 379 26.33 9.52 -40.98
N LEU A 380 27.10 8.59 -41.51
CA LEU A 380 28.47 8.72 -42.04
C LEU A 380 28.96 7.36 -42.53
#